data_AF-A0A835MEF4-F1
#
_entry.id   AF-A0A835MEF4-F1
#
_cell.length_a   1.000
_cell.length_b   1.000
_cell.length_c   1.000
_cell.angle_alpha   90.00
_cell.angle_beta   90.00
_cell.angle_gamma   90.00
#
_symmetry.space_group_name_H-M   'P 1'
#
loop_
_entity.id
_entity.type
_entity.pdbx_description
1 polymer ?
#
loop_
_entity_poly.entity_id
_entity_poly.type
_entity_poly.pdbx_seq_one_letter_code
_entity_poly.pdbx_strand_id
1 'polypeptide(L)'
;MRHNAVVIELGSEDSAVMRCALEAARLYFRTRGQSGGNWGKPNRGVYMYRAGRALEDGDSSPPCMADAYRCMGNVARAALCAIARHLRLRDVFNHLLDDTPLPANEASSSVLVAAYSHSNLQNGKGAIGGWKLSTNNEVEKGLLTLIASDHSGLQVCDPNSRWYLADGGSGPGDLLLLTGKALSHATAGLRPAASYRAASDYSSGTITSGRTSLAFRLMPQSNAILDCSPITAAGHVIPQSYVPISVSQFMDDLSAEEDMVCNRSDGTYETPSNLNGEPSLRSILSDPLSGVFLEDAVVVSCGHSFGGLMLRKVIEMSRCSLCNIDIESGPLIPNIALRAAAAAVKHEDDRRLFHNAALRKRRKEVGEHTFTLKRLNRENGDVAGEGDSQLHHRGVQYPFSVNEKVMIKGNRRTPEKFVGREAVITSQCLNGWYLLKVLGTGESVRLQYRSLRKISSSQATEDRCQQQTIVQNGS
;
A
#
# COMPACT_ATOMS: atom_id res chain seq x y z
N MET A 1 10.92 3.33 -28.49
CA MET A 1 11.07 2.00 -27.86
C MET A 1 10.13 1.90 -26.67
N ARG A 2 9.41 0.78 -26.49
CA ARG A 2 8.62 0.54 -25.28
C ARG A 2 9.59 0.26 -24.12
N HIS A 3 9.45 0.97 -23.01
CA HIS A 3 10.34 0.87 -21.86
C HIS A 3 9.73 -0.06 -20.81
N ASN A 4 10.50 -1.05 -20.35
CA ASN A 4 10.14 -2.02 -19.29
C ASN A 4 8.86 -2.85 -19.55
N ALA A 5 8.36 -2.85 -20.79
CA ALA A 5 7.23 -3.65 -21.22
C ALA A 5 7.45 -4.17 -22.63
N VAL A 6 7.12 -5.44 -22.85
CA VAL A 6 7.24 -6.09 -24.17
C VAL A 6 6.07 -7.04 -24.38
N VAL A 7 5.59 -7.12 -25.62
CA VAL A 7 4.59 -8.13 -26.02
C VAL A 7 5.35 -9.35 -26.53
N ILE A 8 5.01 -10.52 -26.00
CA ILE A 8 5.56 -11.82 -26.38
C ILE A 8 4.50 -12.56 -27.17
N GLU A 9 4.81 -12.84 -28.42
CA GLU A 9 4.03 -13.73 -29.27
C GLU A 9 4.34 -15.18 -28.90
N LEU A 10 3.31 -15.95 -28.58
CA LEU A 10 3.45 -17.36 -28.21
C LEU A 10 3.42 -18.26 -29.45
N GLY A 11 4.02 -19.45 -29.31
CA GLY A 11 3.85 -20.52 -30.29
C GLY A 11 2.38 -20.94 -30.43
N SER A 12 2.03 -21.63 -31.53
CA SER A 12 0.63 -21.96 -31.84
C SER A 12 -0.09 -22.76 -30.75
N GLU A 13 0.62 -23.66 -30.08
CA GLU A 13 0.09 -24.48 -28.97
C GLU A 13 -0.15 -23.63 -27.71
N ASP A 14 0.88 -22.93 -27.24
CA ASP A 14 0.82 -22.05 -26.06
C ASP A 14 -0.22 -20.94 -26.23
N SER A 15 -0.32 -20.35 -27.43
CA SER A 15 -1.35 -19.36 -27.79
C SER A 15 -2.76 -19.95 -27.70
N ALA A 16 -2.95 -21.21 -28.11
CA ALA A 16 -4.24 -21.89 -27.97
C ALA A 16 -4.61 -22.11 -26.49
N VAL A 17 -3.64 -22.51 -25.65
CA VAL A 17 -3.83 -22.64 -24.20
C VAL A 17 -4.26 -21.32 -23.58
N MET A 18 -3.60 -20.21 -23.94
CA MET A 18 -3.95 -18.87 -23.44
C MET A 18 -5.36 -18.44 -23.86
N ARG A 19 -5.74 -18.66 -25.12
CA ARG A 19 -7.10 -18.36 -25.61
C ARG A 19 -8.15 -19.19 -24.89
N CYS A 20 -7.92 -20.49 -24.74
CA CYS A 20 -8.82 -21.38 -24.00
C CYS A 20 -8.98 -20.93 -22.54
N ALA A 21 -7.88 -20.57 -21.87
CA ALA A 21 -7.90 -20.11 -20.48
C ALA A 21 -8.63 -18.76 -20.32
N LEU A 22 -8.47 -17.82 -21.26
CA LEU A 22 -9.19 -16.55 -21.24
C LEU A 22 -10.70 -16.73 -21.43
N GLU A 23 -11.12 -17.56 -22.38
CA GLU A 23 -12.54 -17.86 -22.60
C GLU A 23 -13.13 -18.63 -21.41
N ALA A 24 -12.39 -19.59 -20.85
CA ALA A 24 -12.77 -20.31 -19.63
C ALA A 24 -13.00 -19.37 -18.45
N ALA A 25 -12.07 -18.43 -18.21
CA ALA A 25 -12.21 -17.42 -17.17
C ALA A 25 -13.42 -16.50 -17.44
N ARG A 26 -13.61 -16.04 -18.68
CA ARG A 26 -14.75 -15.21 -19.06
C ARG A 26 -16.08 -15.93 -18.79
N LEU A 27 -16.19 -17.18 -19.21
CA LEU A 27 -17.40 -17.98 -19.01
C LEU A 27 -17.68 -18.21 -17.52
N TYR A 28 -16.62 -18.53 -16.75
CA TYR A 28 -16.68 -18.70 -15.30
C TYR A 28 -17.26 -17.48 -14.57
N PHE A 29 -16.78 -16.27 -14.90
CA PHE A 29 -17.30 -15.06 -14.28
C PHE A 29 -18.71 -14.70 -14.75
N ARG A 30 -19.07 -15.01 -16.00
CA ARG A 30 -20.42 -14.79 -16.52
C ARG A 30 -21.46 -15.69 -15.87
N THR A 31 -21.17 -16.98 -15.68
CA THR A 31 -22.11 -17.93 -15.06
C THR A 31 -22.33 -17.59 -13.58
N ARG A 32 -21.27 -17.25 -12.85
CA ARG A 32 -21.36 -16.86 -11.43
C ARG A 32 -22.03 -15.50 -11.21
N GLY A 33 -21.96 -14.59 -12.18
CA GLY A 33 -22.67 -13.31 -12.15
C GLY A 33 -24.19 -13.41 -12.38
N GLN A 34 -24.67 -14.51 -12.98
CA GLN A 34 -26.09 -14.73 -13.28
C GLN A 34 -26.80 -15.61 -12.24
N SER A 35 -26.09 -16.51 -11.58
CA SER A 35 -26.62 -17.31 -10.47
C SER A 35 -26.65 -16.50 -9.17
N GLY A 36 -27.76 -15.79 -8.91
CA GLY A 36 -28.07 -15.10 -7.65
C GLY A 36 -28.31 -16.05 -6.47
N GLY A 37 -27.41 -17.00 -6.24
CA GLY A 37 -27.47 -17.96 -5.14
C GLY A 37 -26.83 -17.42 -3.86
N ASN A 38 -27.52 -17.61 -2.73
CA ASN A 38 -27.22 -17.13 -1.39
C ASN A 38 -25.95 -17.73 -0.72
N TRP A 39 -24.90 -18.02 -1.49
CA TRP A 39 -23.69 -18.68 -1.03
C TRP A 39 -22.54 -17.67 -0.98
N GLY A 40 -22.27 -17.17 0.23
CA GLY A 40 -20.99 -16.62 0.70
C GLY A 40 -20.35 -15.51 -0.15
N LYS A 41 -20.27 -14.29 0.41
CA LYS A 41 -19.48 -13.10 0.00
C LYS A 41 -19.33 -12.89 -1.54
N PRO A 42 -19.82 -11.78 -2.11
CA PRO A 42 -19.76 -11.53 -3.55
C PRO A 42 -18.30 -11.61 -4.05
N ASN A 43 -17.97 -12.66 -4.80
CA ASN A 43 -16.63 -12.79 -5.35
C ASN A 43 -16.48 -11.75 -6.48
N ARG A 44 -15.60 -10.77 -6.26
CA ARG A 44 -15.50 -9.50 -7.00
C ARG A 44 -14.84 -9.64 -8.38
N GLY A 45 -15.30 -10.58 -9.21
CA GLY A 45 -14.74 -10.77 -10.56
C GLY A 45 -13.25 -11.14 -10.57
N VAL A 46 -12.74 -11.80 -9.51
CA VAL A 46 -11.34 -12.24 -9.42
C VAL A 46 -11.28 -13.69 -8.92
N TYR A 47 -10.41 -14.49 -9.52
CA TYR A 47 -10.09 -15.86 -9.13
C TYR A 47 -8.57 -16.04 -9.07
N MET A 48 -8.08 -16.79 -8.09
CA MET A 48 -6.65 -16.96 -7.84
C MET A 48 -6.31 -18.45 -7.92
N TYR A 49 -5.36 -18.80 -8.80
CA TYR A 49 -4.81 -20.14 -8.91
C TYR A 49 -3.35 -20.15 -8.43
N ARG A 50 -3.02 -21.13 -7.58
CA ARG A 50 -1.65 -21.36 -7.10
C ARG A 50 -1.36 -22.86 -7.16
N ALA A 51 -0.31 -23.23 -7.89
CA ALA A 51 0.13 -24.61 -8.01
C ALA A 51 0.52 -25.19 -6.64
N GLY A 52 0.27 -26.49 -6.43
CA GLY A 52 0.57 -27.19 -5.17
C GLY A 52 -0.45 -26.96 -4.05
N ARG A 53 -1.50 -26.15 -4.26
CA ARG A 53 -2.66 -26.10 -3.35
C ARG A 53 -3.75 -27.05 -3.83
N ALA A 54 -4.31 -27.83 -2.90
CA ALA A 54 -5.52 -28.59 -3.15
C ALA A 54 -6.68 -27.63 -3.47
N LEU A 55 -7.49 -27.97 -4.46
CA LEU A 55 -8.76 -27.29 -4.69
C LEU A 55 -9.66 -27.61 -3.50
N GLU A 56 -10.11 -26.60 -2.75
CA GLU A 56 -11.06 -26.80 -1.65
C GLU A 56 -12.33 -27.46 -2.20
N ASP A 57 -12.77 -28.56 -1.57
CA ASP A 57 -13.94 -29.33 -1.97
C ASP A 57 -15.18 -28.43 -1.99
N GLY A 58 -15.62 -28.04 -3.20
CA GLY A 58 -16.88 -27.32 -3.41
C GLY A 58 -16.80 -26.02 -4.22
N ASP A 59 -15.62 -25.45 -4.48
CA ASP A 59 -15.50 -24.27 -5.36
C ASP A 59 -15.13 -24.70 -6.78
N SER A 60 -16.03 -24.43 -7.74
CA SER A 60 -15.69 -24.57 -9.17
C SER A 60 -14.55 -23.60 -9.52
N SER A 61 -13.53 -24.11 -10.20
CA SER A 61 -12.43 -23.32 -10.76
C SER A 61 -12.66 -23.11 -12.26
N PRO A 62 -12.19 -22.00 -12.85
CA PRO A 62 -12.13 -21.89 -14.30
C PRO A 62 -11.30 -23.07 -14.86
N PRO A 63 -11.76 -23.75 -15.92
CA PRO A 63 -10.94 -24.78 -16.56
C PRO A 63 -9.66 -24.18 -17.14
N CYS A 64 -8.66 -25.04 -17.40
CA CYS A 64 -7.37 -24.69 -18.01
C CYS A 64 -6.44 -23.79 -17.16
N MET A 65 -6.77 -23.45 -15.91
CA MET A 65 -5.89 -22.60 -15.07
C MET A 65 -4.54 -23.26 -14.77
N ALA A 66 -4.50 -24.58 -14.59
CA ALA A 66 -3.25 -25.31 -14.38
C ALA A 66 -2.33 -25.26 -15.61
N ASP A 67 -2.91 -25.45 -16.80
CA ASP A 67 -2.15 -25.40 -18.06
C ASP A 67 -1.70 -23.98 -18.38
N ALA A 68 -2.55 -22.99 -18.12
CA ALA A 68 -2.19 -21.59 -18.26
C ALA A 68 -1.06 -21.18 -17.31
N TYR A 69 -1.13 -21.62 -16.05
CA TYR A 69 -0.08 -21.40 -15.06
C TYR A 69 1.26 -22.01 -15.53
N ARG A 70 1.24 -23.25 -16.04
CA ARG A 70 2.44 -23.93 -16.56
C ARG A 70 3.02 -23.21 -17.77
N CYS A 71 2.17 -22.85 -18.74
CA CYS A 71 2.55 -22.12 -19.95
C CYS A 71 3.18 -20.77 -19.61
N MET A 72 2.50 -19.93 -18.82
CA MET A 72 3.01 -18.62 -18.43
C MET A 72 4.28 -18.75 -17.56
N GLY A 73 4.36 -19.75 -16.70
CA GLY A 73 5.56 -20.05 -15.92
C GLY A 73 6.78 -20.36 -16.79
N ASN A 74 6.60 -21.16 -17.85
CA ASN A 74 7.67 -21.47 -18.82
C ASN A 74 8.14 -20.22 -19.56
N VAL A 75 7.20 -19.39 -20.03
CA VAL A 75 7.51 -18.12 -20.71
C VAL A 75 8.24 -17.16 -19.76
N ALA A 76 7.83 -17.08 -18.49
CA ALA A 76 8.47 -16.23 -17.50
C ALA A 76 9.92 -16.66 -17.21
N ARG A 77 10.19 -17.97 -17.11
CA ARG A 77 11.56 -18.51 -16.97
C ARG A 77 12.40 -18.22 -18.20
N ALA A 78 11.87 -18.42 -19.40
CA ALA A 78 12.57 -18.09 -20.64
C ALA A 78 12.91 -16.59 -20.74
N ALA A 79 11.98 -15.72 -20.33
CA ALA A 79 12.19 -14.28 -20.26
C ALA A 79 13.28 -13.90 -19.23
N LEU A 80 13.26 -14.49 -18.03
CA LEU A 80 14.33 -14.30 -17.04
C LEU A 80 15.69 -14.75 -17.57
N CYS A 81 15.77 -15.91 -18.23
CA CYS A 81 17.01 -16.36 -18.86
C CYS A 81 17.49 -15.39 -19.93
N ALA A 82 16.58 -14.82 -20.74
CA ALA A 82 16.95 -13.81 -21.73
C ALA A 82 17.47 -12.52 -21.08
N ILE A 83 16.84 -12.05 -20.00
CA ILE A 83 17.30 -10.90 -19.21
C ILE A 83 18.67 -11.17 -18.60
N ALA A 84 18.89 -12.34 -18.00
CA ALA A 84 20.17 -12.74 -17.44
C ALA A 84 21.28 -12.69 -18.50
N ARG A 85 21.05 -13.30 -19.67
CA ARG A 85 22.02 -13.28 -20.79
C ARG A 85 22.31 -11.85 -21.27
N HIS A 86 21.29 -11.01 -21.36
CA HIS A 86 21.46 -9.61 -21.76
C HIS A 86 22.30 -8.81 -20.74
N LEU A 87 22.19 -9.15 -19.46
CA LEU A 87 23.00 -8.59 -18.38
C LEU A 87 24.35 -9.31 -18.19
N ARG A 88 24.68 -10.29 -19.04
CA ARG A 88 25.89 -11.13 -18.96
C ARG A 88 26.00 -11.96 -17.67
N LEU A 89 24.84 -12.33 -17.12
CA LEU A 89 24.71 -13.18 -15.94
C LEU A 89 24.53 -14.64 -16.36
N ARG A 90 25.13 -15.57 -15.61
CA ARG A 90 24.94 -17.02 -15.80
C ARG A 90 24.17 -17.60 -14.63
N ASP A 91 23.00 -18.18 -14.91
CA ASP A 91 22.17 -18.96 -13.98
C ASP A 91 21.87 -18.28 -12.63
N VAL A 92 21.86 -16.95 -12.60
CA VAL A 92 21.75 -16.18 -11.37
C VAL A 92 20.36 -16.28 -10.74
N PHE A 93 19.29 -16.37 -11.51
CA PHE A 93 17.94 -16.29 -10.96
C PHE A 93 17.37 -17.63 -10.49
N ASN A 94 18.00 -18.77 -10.80
CA ASN A 94 17.41 -20.09 -10.54
C ASN A 94 17.15 -20.34 -9.06
N HIS A 95 18.04 -19.88 -8.17
CA HIS A 95 17.89 -20.00 -6.72
C HIS A 95 16.74 -19.16 -6.13
N LEU A 96 16.17 -18.24 -6.92
CA LEU A 96 15.01 -17.45 -6.51
C LEU A 96 13.69 -18.10 -6.89
N LEU A 97 13.69 -19.10 -7.76
CA LEU A 97 12.46 -19.63 -8.38
C LEU A 97 12.04 -20.94 -7.72
N ASP A 98 10.74 -21.21 -7.73
CA ASP A 98 10.21 -22.50 -7.31
C ASP A 98 10.81 -23.66 -8.15
N ASP A 99 10.96 -24.84 -7.57
CA ASP A 99 11.38 -26.03 -8.31
C ASP A 99 10.32 -26.48 -9.31
N THR A 100 10.76 -27.10 -10.40
CA THR A 100 9.89 -27.68 -11.43
C THR A 100 10.30 -29.14 -11.70
N PRO A 101 9.53 -30.14 -11.24
CA PRO A 101 8.25 -30.04 -10.52
C PRO A 101 8.41 -29.53 -9.07
N LEU A 102 7.32 -29.00 -8.51
CA LEU A 102 7.28 -28.57 -7.09
C LEU A 102 7.47 -29.78 -6.16
N PRO A 103 8.11 -29.61 -5.00
CA PRO A 103 8.19 -30.65 -3.98
C PRO A 103 6.81 -31.05 -3.45
N ALA A 104 6.69 -32.28 -2.95
CA ALA A 104 5.44 -32.76 -2.38
C ALA A 104 5.00 -31.89 -1.18
N ASN A 105 3.71 -31.54 -1.13
CA ASN A 105 3.08 -30.66 -0.13
C ASN A 105 3.56 -29.20 -0.11
N GLU A 106 4.30 -28.75 -1.13
CA GLU A 106 4.67 -27.35 -1.28
C GLU A 106 3.77 -26.63 -2.27
N ALA A 107 3.35 -25.42 -1.88
CA ALA A 107 2.63 -24.53 -2.78
C ALA A 107 3.61 -23.55 -3.41
N SER A 108 3.43 -23.28 -4.70
CA SER A 108 4.23 -22.28 -5.41
C SER A 108 4.13 -20.90 -4.78
N SER A 109 5.25 -20.17 -4.79
CA SER A 109 5.31 -18.75 -4.43
C SER A 109 4.54 -17.89 -5.45
N SER A 110 4.62 -18.27 -6.73
CA SER A 110 4.00 -17.60 -7.87
C SER A 110 2.49 -17.87 -7.96
N VAL A 111 1.76 -16.94 -8.57
CA VAL A 111 0.29 -16.98 -8.61
C VAL A 111 -0.23 -16.57 -9.98
N LEU A 112 -1.24 -17.30 -10.46
CA LEU A 112 -2.06 -16.91 -11.60
C LEU A 112 -3.36 -16.27 -11.11
N VAL A 113 -3.68 -15.09 -11.63
CA VAL A 113 -4.87 -14.33 -11.30
C VAL A 113 -5.74 -14.22 -12.54
N ALA A 114 -6.97 -14.72 -12.48
CA ALA A 114 -7.99 -14.43 -13.47
C ALA A 114 -8.86 -13.27 -12.96
N ALA A 115 -9.09 -12.27 -13.80
CA ALA A 115 -9.92 -11.12 -13.46
C ALA A 115 -10.91 -10.80 -14.57
N TYR A 116 -12.06 -10.25 -14.19
CA TYR A 116 -13.09 -9.77 -15.07
C TYR A 116 -13.63 -8.43 -14.57
N SER A 117 -13.53 -7.39 -15.40
CA SER A 117 -14.03 -6.06 -15.09
C SER A 117 -15.24 -5.72 -15.97
N HIS A 118 -16.31 -5.21 -15.35
CA HIS A 118 -17.50 -4.73 -16.05
C HIS A 118 -17.39 -3.23 -16.36
N SER A 119 -17.82 -2.82 -17.55
CA SER A 119 -17.82 -1.42 -18.01
C SER A 119 -18.89 -0.52 -17.38
N ASN A 120 -19.78 -1.02 -16.51
CA ASN A 120 -20.97 -0.27 -16.06
C ASN A 120 -21.07 0.01 -14.55
N LEU A 121 -19.95 0.13 -13.83
CA LEU A 121 -19.94 0.64 -12.45
C LEU A 121 -19.00 1.84 -12.33
N GLN A 122 -19.43 2.97 -12.88
CA GLN A 122 -19.10 4.29 -12.32
C GLN A 122 -19.78 4.46 -10.96
N ASN A 123 -19.39 3.65 -9.98
CA ASN A 123 -19.30 4.05 -8.58
C ASN A 123 -18.62 2.92 -7.79
N GLY A 124 -17.38 3.16 -7.35
CA GLY A 124 -16.69 2.34 -6.36
C GLY A 124 -15.86 1.17 -6.93
N LYS A 125 -14.53 1.35 -6.89
CA LYS A 125 -13.50 0.29 -6.90
C LYS A 125 -13.59 -0.70 -8.07
N GLY A 126 -12.97 -0.33 -9.20
CA GLY A 126 -12.69 -1.24 -10.31
C GLY A 126 -11.80 -2.42 -9.89
N ALA A 127 -12.11 -3.59 -10.44
CA ALA A 127 -11.53 -4.87 -10.11
C ALA A 127 -10.39 -5.21 -11.08
N ILE A 128 -9.15 -5.02 -10.61
CA ILE A 128 -7.99 -5.79 -11.05
C ILE A 128 -7.26 -6.19 -9.76
N GLY A 129 -7.37 -7.47 -9.39
CA GLY A 129 -6.74 -8.01 -8.18
C GLY A 129 -7.45 -7.62 -6.89
N GLY A 130 -7.44 -8.53 -5.91
CA GLY A 130 -7.93 -8.29 -4.56
C GLY A 130 -7.03 -7.33 -3.75
N TRP A 131 -6.84 -6.12 -4.25
CA TRP A 131 -6.26 -4.99 -3.53
C TRP A 131 -7.05 -3.74 -3.90
N LYS A 132 -7.19 -2.81 -2.96
CA LYS A 132 -8.00 -1.60 -3.07
C LYS A 132 -7.51 -0.78 -4.27
N LEU A 133 -8.31 -0.68 -5.35
CA LEU A 133 -8.03 0.22 -6.48
C LEU A 133 -7.94 1.66 -5.96
N SER A 134 -6.72 2.09 -5.70
CA SER A 134 -6.34 3.49 -5.69
C SER A 134 -6.14 3.86 -7.15
N THR A 135 -6.62 5.02 -7.57
CA THR A 135 -6.50 5.59 -8.91
C THR A 135 -5.06 5.91 -9.32
N ASN A 136 -4.07 5.28 -8.68
CA ASN A 136 -2.66 5.60 -8.72
C ASN A 136 -1.85 4.37 -9.15
N ASN A 137 -1.12 4.56 -10.25
CA ASN A 137 0.01 3.78 -10.79
C ASN A 137 0.37 2.49 -10.01
N GLU A 138 0.15 1.32 -10.61
CA GLU A 138 0.52 0.04 -10.02
C GLU A 138 1.94 -0.35 -10.44
N VAL A 139 2.70 -0.91 -9.49
CA VAL A 139 4.04 -1.45 -9.73
C VAL A 139 4.07 -2.86 -9.15
N GLU A 140 4.41 -3.85 -9.99
CA GLU A 140 4.41 -5.25 -9.57
C GLU A 140 5.52 -5.55 -8.55
N LYS A 141 5.19 -6.31 -7.50
CA LYS A 141 6.15 -6.64 -6.42
C LYS A 141 7.14 -7.74 -6.80
N GLY A 142 6.72 -8.68 -7.65
CA GLY A 142 7.47 -9.89 -8.01
C GLY A 142 8.69 -9.65 -8.90
N LEU A 143 9.20 -10.73 -9.50
CA LEU A 143 10.28 -10.66 -10.48
C LEU A 143 9.72 -10.17 -11.83
N LEU A 144 8.72 -10.87 -12.35
CA LEU A 144 8.07 -10.58 -13.62
C LEU A 144 6.56 -10.79 -13.49
N THR A 145 5.79 -10.03 -14.28
CA THR A 145 4.35 -10.26 -14.43
C THR A 145 4.02 -10.38 -15.92
N LEU A 146 3.34 -11.48 -16.27
CA LEU A 146 2.84 -11.75 -17.61
C LEU A 146 1.33 -11.54 -17.61
N ILE A 147 0.82 -10.75 -18.55
CA ILE A 147 -0.61 -10.43 -18.66
C ILE A 147 -1.13 -10.83 -20.04
N ALA A 148 -2.12 -11.71 -20.06
CA ALA A 148 -2.97 -11.95 -21.22
C ALA A 148 -4.28 -11.19 -21.03
N SER A 149 -4.80 -10.56 -22.09
CA SER A 149 -6.08 -9.84 -22.05
C SER A 149 -6.84 -10.07 -23.35
N ASP A 150 -8.17 -10.02 -23.26
CA ASP A 150 -9.03 -10.09 -24.43
C ASP A 150 -9.15 -8.76 -25.19
N HIS A 151 -8.95 -7.64 -24.50
CA HIS A 151 -8.96 -6.29 -25.07
C HIS A 151 -7.74 -5.50 -24.61
N SER A 152 -7.23 -4.65 -25.49
CA SER A 152 -6.19 -3.68 -25.15
C SER A 152 -6.70 -2.62 -24.18
N GLY A 153 -5.81 -2.06 -23.38
CA GLY A 153 -6.10 -0.97 -22.47
C GLY A 153 -5.11 -0.85 -21.32
N LEU A 154 -3.95 -1.50 -21.38
CA LEU A 154 -2.89 -1.32 -20.38
C LEU A 154 -1.92 -0.26 -20.86
N GLN A 155 -1.73 0.75 -20.03
CA GLN A 155 -0.73 1.77 -20.24
C GLN A 155 0.47 1.50 -19.34
N VAL A 156 1.66 1.76 -19.87
CA VAL A 156 2.93 1.70 -19.12
C VAL A 156 3.57 3.08 -19.16
N CYS A 157 4.22 3.45 -18.06
CA CYS A 157 4.91 4.72 -17.93
C CYS A 157 6.36 4.59 -18.44
N ASP A 158 6.80 5.51 -19.30
CA ASP A 158 8.20 5.64 -19.68
C ASP A 158 9.01 6.43 -18.62
N PRO A 159 10.36 6.46 -18.71
CA PRO A 159 11.19 7.24 -17.79
C PRO A 159 10.93 8.75 -17.82
N ASN A 160 10.30 9.28 -18.88
CA ASN A 160 9.92 10.67 -19.01
C ASN A 160 8.53 10.94 -18.39
N SER A 161 7.99 9.99 -17.62
CA SER A 161 6.65 10.03 -17.01
C SER A 161 5.50 10.11 -18.02
N ARG A 162 5.71 9.61 -19.25
CA ARG A 162 4.69 9.55 -20.31
C ARG A 162 4.06 8.17 -20.34
N TRP A 163 2.73 8.16 -20.39
CA TRP A 163 1.95 6.93 -20.51
C TRP A 163 1.75 6.57 -21.98
N TYR A 164 2.05 5.32 -22.32
CA TYR A 164 1.80 4.78 -23.66
C TYR A 164 1.03 3.46 -23.58
N LEU A 165 0.20 3.18 -24.58
CA LEU A 165 -0.55 1.93 -24.69
C LEU A 165 0.41 0.77 -24.98
N ALA A 166 0.52 -0.17 -24.04
CA ALA A 166 1.49 -1.26 -24.07
C ALA A 166 0.96 -2.51 -24.79
N ASP A 167 -0.37 -2.70 -24.80
CA ASP A 167 -1.07 -3.86 -25.38
C ASP A 167 -1.86 -3.52 -26.65
N GLY A 168 -1.65 -2.34 -27.25
CA GLY A 168 -2.43 -1.78 -28.38
C GLY A 168 -2.33 -2.50 -29.74
N GLY A 169 -1.74 -3.69 -29.78
CA GLY A 169 -1.68 -4.57 -30.95
C GLY A 169 -1.54 -6.05 -30.54
N SER A 170 -1.82 -6.36 -29.28
CA SER A 170 -1.74 -7.70 -28.72
C SER A 170 -2.96 -8.50 -29.16
N GLY A 171 -2.76 -9.65 -29.79
CA GLY A 171 -3.82 -10.59 -30.10
C GLY A 171 -4.25 -11.40 -28.87
N PRO A 172 -5.44 -12.03 -28.90
CA PRO A 172 -5.83 -13.02 -27.91
C PRO A 172 -4.84 -14.19 -27.97
N GLY A 173 -3.99 -14.33 -26.95
CA GLY A 173 -2.95 -15.36 -26.89
C GLY A 173 -1.53 -14.80 -26.82
N ASP A 174 -1.34 -13.49 -27.00
CA ASP A 174 -0.07 -12.83 -26.72
C ASP A 174 0.02 -12.44 -25.24
N LEU A 175 1.25 -12.29 -24.74
CA LEU A 175 1.51 -11.92 -23.35
C LEU A 175 2.23 -10.59 -23.27
N LEU A 176 1.68 -9.66 -22.48
CA LEU A 176 2.41 -8.48 -22.05
C LEU A 176 3.31 -8.84 -20.86
N LEU A 177 4.62 -8.69 -21.02
CA LEU A 177 5.60 -8.85 -19.96
C LEU A 177 5.91 -7.50 -19.30
N LEU A 178 5.84 -7.47 -17.97
CA LEU A 178 6.21 -6.33 -17.11
C LEU A 178 7.29 -6.76 -16.12
N THR A 179 8.24 -5.87 -15.83
CA THR A 179 9.26 -6.06 -14.80
C THR A 179 8.75 -5.65 -13.42
N GLY A 180 9.09 -6.40 -12.37
CA GLY A 180 8.67 -6.10 -11.01
C GLY A 180 9.82 -5.60 -10.10
N LYS A 181 9.45 -5.17 -8.89
CA LYS A 181 10.36 -4.61 -7.88
C LYS A 181 11.42 -5.60 -7.43
N ALA A 182 11.09 -6.88 -7.23
CA ALA A 182 12.07 -7.88 -6.83
C ALA A 182 13.15 -8.09 -7.91
N LEU A 183 12.78 -8.04 -9.20
CA LEU A 183 13.77 -8.11 -10.29
C LEU A 183 14.62 -6.84 -10.35
N SER A 184 14.00 -5.67 -10.15
CA SER A 184 14.75 -4.42 -10.03
C SER A 184 15.78 -4.48 -8.92
N HIS A 185 15.43 -5.06 -7.77
CA HIS A 185 16.37 -5.26 -6.67
C HIS A 185 17.45 -6.29 -7.03
N ALA A 186 17.08 -7.47 -7.52
CA ALA A 186 18.01 -8.54 -7.90
C ALA A 186 19.00 -8.12 -9.02
N THR A 187 18.67 -7.08 -9.78
CA THR A 187 19.51 -6.52 -10.84
C THR A 187 20.15 -5.19 -10.46
N ALA A 188 20.13 -4.80 -9.18
CA ALA A 188 20.69 -3.54 -8.70
C ALA A 188 20.19 -2.29 -9.46
N GLY A 189 18.94 -2.31 -9.91
CA GLY A 189 18.31 -1.23 -10.66
C GLY A 189 18.59 -1.22 -12.15
N LEU A 190 19.40 -2.15 -12.68
CA LEU A 190 19.66 -2.26 -14.13
C LEU A 190 18.39 -2.59 -14.93
N ARG A 191 17.41 -3.24 -14.30
CA ARG A 191 16.07 -3.47 -14.85
C ARG A 191 15.01 -2.88 -13.94
N PRO A 192 14.66 -1.58 -14.10
CA PRO A 192 13.68 -0.93 -13.25
C PRO A 192 12.30 -1.59 -13.39
N ALA A 193 11.52 -1.55 -12.31
CA ALA A 193 10.16 -2.05 -12.30
C ALA A 193 9.25 -1.20 -13.20
N ALA A 194 8.33 -1.85 -13.91
CA ALA A 194 7.37 -1.17 -14.77
C ALA A 194 6.22 -0.62 -13.93
N SER A 195 5.91 0.66 -14.13
CA SER A 195 4.67 1.28 -13.64
C SER A 195 3.60 1.14 -14.71
N TYR A 196 2.48 0.54 -14.36
CA TYR A 196 1.38 0.30 -15.29
C TYR A 196 0.02 0.72 -14.69
N ARG A 197 -0.96 0.92 -15.57
CA ARG A 197 -2.35 1.19 -15.19
C ARG A 197 -3.30 0.70 -16.28
N ALA A 198 -4.52 0.38 -15.90
CA ALA A 198 -5.60 0.28 -16.87
C ALA A 198 -5.97 1.69 -17.36
N ALA A 199 -6.05 1.87 -18.68
CA ALA A 199 -6.56 3.09 -19.29
C ALA A 199 -8.02 3.26 -18.88
N SER A 200 -8.35 4.45 -18.35
CA SER A 200 -9.74 4.86 -18.17
C SER A 200 -10.27 5.28 -19.54
N ASP A 201 -10.97 4.35 -20.19
CA ASP A 201 -11.87 4.48 -21.33
C ASP A 201 -11.56 5.55 -22.40
N TYR A 202 -11.08 5.09 -23.56
CA TYR A 202 -11.33 5.72 -24.87
C TYR A 202 -12.16 4.80 -25.77
N SER A 203 -12.98 3.90 -25.21
CA SER A 203 -13.95 3.14 -26.02
C SER A 203 -15.23 3.94 -26.17
N SER A 204 -15.27 4.71 -27.27
CA SER A 204 -16.49 5.10 -27.95
C SER A 204 -17.40 3.89 -28.16
N GLY A 205 -18.70 4.09 -27.94
CA GLY A 205 -19.84 3.41 -28.55
C GLY A 205 -19.74 1.91 -28.85
N THR A 206 -20.67 1.16 -28.26
CA THR A 206 -21.07 -0.21 -28.65
C THR A 206 -20.10 -1.33 -28.25
N ILE A 207 -20.28 -1.88 -27.05
CA ILE A 207 -20.51 -3.30 -26.74
C ILE A 207 -20.42 -3.43 -25.22
N THR A 208 -21.46 -3.99 -24.60
CA THR A 208 -21.63 -4.24 -23.16
C THR A 208 -20.71 -5.37 -22.62
N SER A 209 -19.56 -5.63 -23.25
CA SER A 209 -18.69 -6.74 -22.89
C SER A 209 -17.62 -6.26 -21.90
N GLY A 210 -17.58 -6.88 -20.72
CA GLY A 210 -16.48 -6.68 -19.76
C GLY A 210 -15.14 -7.16 -20.32
N ARG A 211 -14.04 -6.76 -19.68
CA ARG A 211 -12.67 -7.15 -20.01
C ARG A 211 -12.24 -8.32 -19.13
N THR A 212 -11.82 -9.42 -19.74
CA THR A 212 -11.21 -10.56 -19.04
C THR A 212 -9.69 -10.51 -19.19
N SER A 213 -8.97 -10.72 -18.08
CA SER A 213 -7.51 -10.82 -18.08
C SER A 213 -7.01 -11.99 -17.23
N LEU A 214 -5.85 -12.52 -17.63
CA LEU A 214 -5.05 -13.46 -16.86
C LEU A 214 -3.71 -12.78 -16.54
N ALA A 215 -3.33 -12.75 -15.27
CA ALA A 215 -2.06 -12.19 -14.82
C ALA A 215 -1.27 -13.24 -14.03
N PHE A 216 -0.16 -13.71 -14.59
CA PHE A 216 0.79 -14.57 -13.90
C PHE A 216 1.88 -13.73 -13.25
N ARG A 217 1.99 -13.81 -11.93
CA ARG A 217 3.01 -13.12 -11.13
C ARG A 217 4.09 -14.10 -10.73
N LEU A 218 5.26 -13.97 -11.33
CA LEU A 218 6.45 -14.73 -10.97
C LEU A 218 7.04 -14.14 -9.69
N MET A 219 6.88 -14.85 -8.58
CA MET A 219 7.37 -14.43 -7.28
C MET A 219 8.65 -15.19 -6.93
N PRO A 220 9.62 -14.54 -6.29
CA PRO A 220 10.75 -15.25 -5.73
C PRO A 220 10.30 -16.09 -4.50
N GLN A 221 11.02 -17.17 -4.22
CA GLN A 221 10.79 -18.01 -3.04
C GLN A 221 10.97 -17.21 -1.75
N SER A 222 10.07 -17.41 -0.77
CA SER A 222 10.06 -16.60 0.46
C SER A 222 11.30 -16.77 1.34
N ASN A 223 11.97 -17.93 1.25
CA ASN A 223 13.20 -18.25 1.97
C ASN A 223 14.48 -17.86 1.19
N ALA A 224 14.36 -17.38 -0.05
CA ALA A 224 15.51 -16.96 -0.84
C ALA A 224 16.02 -15.57 -0.41
N ILE A 225 17.23 -15.24 -0.84
CA ILE A 225 17.90 -13.96 -0.57
C ILE A 225 18.10 -13.24 -1.90
N LEU A 226 17.69 -11.97 -1.96
CA LEU A 226 17.96 -11.09 -3.09
C LEU A 226 19.37 -10.52 -2.93
N ASP A 227 20.35 -11.22 -3.52
CA ASP A 227 21.75 -10.80 -3.53
C ASP A 227 22.17 -10.21 -4.88
N CYS A 228 22.86 -9.08 -4.82
CA CYS A 228 23.40 -8.37 -5.97
C CYS A 228 24.87 -8.74 -6.28
N SER A 229 25.51 -9.60 -5.48
CA SER A 229 26.88 -10.05 -5.74
C SER A 229 27.12 -10.59 -7.16
N PRO A 230 26.18 -11.31 -7.80
CA PRO A 230 26.39 -11.79 -9.18
C PRO A 230 26.39 -10.65 -10.21
N ILE A 231 25.70 -9.55 -9.92
CA ILE A 231 25.68 -8.34 -10.74
C ILE A 231 27.05 -7.66 -10.69
N THR A 232 27.65 -7.56 -9.50
CA THR A 232 29.01 -7.02 -9.32
C THR A 232 30.04 -7.91 -10.00
N ALA A 233 29.91 -9.24 -9.85
CA ALA A 233 30.81 -10.22 -10.47
C ALA A 233 30.78 -10.16 -12.00
N ALA A 234 29.65 -9.77 -12.60
CA ALA A 234 29.53 -9.52 -14.03
C ALA A 234 30.12 -8.16 -14.49
N GLY A 235 30.68 -7.38 -13.57
CA GLY A 235 31.36 -6.11 -13.85
C GLY A 235 30.46 -4.88 -13.84
N HIS A 236 29.22 -4.99 -13.34
CA HIS A 236 28.32 -3.84 -13.22
C HIS A 236 28.60 -3.06 -11.94
N VAL A 237 28.46 -1.73 -12.01
CA VAL A 237 28.59 -0.84 -10.85
C VAL A 237 27.26 -0.82 -10.09
N ILE A 238 27.30 -1.16 -8.81
CA ILE A 238 26.11 -1.25 -7.96
C ILE A 238 26.09 -0.10 -6.94
N PRO A 239 24.98 0.65 -6.82
CA PRO A 239 24.84 1.63 -5.75
C PRO A 239 24.92 0.99 -4.37
N GLN A 240 25.52 1.70 -3.40
CA GLN A 240 25.69 1.21 -2.02
C GLN A 240 24.36 0.91 -1.29
N SER A 241 23.23 1.39 -1.82
CA SER A 241 21.90 1.12 -1.29
C SER A 241 21.42 -0.32 -1.50
N TYR A 242 22.01 -1.07 -2.42
CA TYR A 242 21.63 -2.47 -2.68
C TYR A 242 22.43 -3.40 -1.78
N VAL A 243 21.78 -3.89 -0.73
CA VAL A 243 22.33 -4.86 0.21
C VAL A 243 21.56 -6.18 0.12
N PRO A 244 22.19 -7.33 0.45
CA PRO A 244 21.47 -8.59 0.52
C PRO A 244 20.30 -8.51 1.50
N ILE A 245 19.11 -8.90 1.04
CA ILE A 245 17.87 -8.87 1.83
C ILE A 245 17.08 -10.17 1.60
N SER A 246 16.48 -10.74 2.64
CA SER A 246 15.61 -11.90 2.46
C SER A 246 14.35 -11.50 1.69
N VAL A 247 13.83 -12.39 0.85
CA VAL A 247 12.60 -12.13 0.10
C VAL A 247 11.42 -11.86 1.03
N SER A 248 11.34 -12.56 2.17
CA SER A 248 10.32 -12.30 3.20
C SER A 248 10.34 -10.85 3.69
N GLN A 249 11.51 -10.36 4.13
CA GLN A 249 11.68 -9.00 4.62
C GLN A 249 11.37 -7.98 3.51
N PHE A 250 11.89 -8.21 2.31
CA PHE A 250 11.65 -7.34 1.16
C PHE A 250 10.15 -7.21 0.84
N MET A 251 9.41 -8.31 0.85
CA MET A 251 7.96 -8.31 0.58
C MET A 251 7.15 -7.64 1.71
N ASP A 252 7.58 -7.79 2.96
CA ASP A 252 6.98 -7.14 4.11
C ASP A 252 7.19 -5.62 4.06
N ASP A 253 8.42 -5.17 3.75
CA ASP A 253 8.75 -3.75 3.56
C ASP A 253 7.91 -3.13 2.43
N LEU A 254 7.83 -3.79 1.28
CA LEU A 254 6.98 -3.33 0.16
C LEU A 254 5.49 -3.22 0.54
N SER A 255 5.03 -4.06 1.46
CA SER A 255 3.64 -4.04 1.92
C SER A 255 3.40 -2.93 2.94
N ALA A 256 4.36 -2.66 3.82
CA ALA A 256 4.32 -1.53 4.75
C ALA A 256 4.31 -0.17 4.04
N GLU A 257 5.10 -0.03 2.96
CA GLU A 257 5.12 1.18 2.12
C GLU A 257 3.75 1.45 1.46
N GLU A 258 3.05 0.41 1.00
CA GLU A 258 1.71 0.54 0.41
C GLU A 258 0.64 0.90 1.44
N ASP A 259 0.73 0.35 2.65
CA ASP A 259 -0.20 0.64 3.75
C ASP A 259 -0.05 2.09 4.27
N MET A 260 1.17 2.62 4.27
CA MET A 260 1.45 4.04 4.55
C MET A 260 0.77 4.96 3.52
N VAL A 261 0.80 4.59 2.24
CA VAL A 261 0.13 5.33 1.15
C VAL A 261 -1.40 5.20 1.25
N CYS A 262 -1.94 4.05 1.68
CA CYS A 262 -3.37 3.82 1.85
C CYS A 262 -3.99 4.57 3.06
N ASN A 263 -3.23 4.83 4.12
CA ASN A 263 -3.70 5.60 5.28
C ASN A 263 -3.66 7.12 5.07
N ARG A 264 -2.98 7.59 4.01
CA ARG A 264 -3.02 9.00 3.57
C ARG A 264 -4.28 9.37 2.77
N SER A 265 -5.12 8.40 2.41
CA SER A 265 -6.26 8.62 1.50
C SER A 265 -7.55 9.07 2.18
N ASP A 266 -7.48 9.76 3.31
CA ASP A 266 -8.64 10.48 3.86
C ASP A 266 -8.21 11.88 4.33
N GLY A 267 -8.34 12.83 3.40
CA GLY A 267 -8.12 14.26 3.65
C GLY A 267 -6.71 14.76 3.37
N THR A 268 -6.62 15.57 2.32
CA THR A 268 -5.52 16.51 1.99
C THR A 268 -4.48 15.94 1.03
N TYR A 269 -4.38 16.58 -0.14
CA TYR A 269 -3.31 16.41 -1.11
C TYR A 269 -1.97 16.78 -0.45
N GLU A 270 -1.32 15.81 0.16
CA GLU A 270 0.11 15.82 0.41
C GLU A 270 0.73 14.66 -0.35
N THR A 271 1.55 15.01 -1.33
CA THR A 271 2.39 14.11 -2.10
C THR A 271 3.27 13.29 -1.14
N PRO A 272 3.39 11.96 -1.30
CA PRO A 272 4.34 11.16 -0.55
C PRO A 272 5.75 11.64 -0.93
N SER A 273 6.56 11.96 0.07
CA SER A 273 7.98 12.22 -0.06
C SER A 273 8.66 10.97 -0.62
N ASN A 274 8.92 10.98 -1.93
CA ASN A 274 9.75 9.99 -2.60
C ASN A 274 11.17 10.04 -2.02
N LEU A 275 11.73 8.87 -1.75
CA LEU A 275 13.13 8.65 -1.35
C LEU A 275 14.14 8.91 -2.49
N ASN A 276 13.79 9.75 -3.47
CA ASN A 276 14.72 10.31 -4.43
C ASN A 276 14.75 11.80 -4.18
N GLY A 277 15.92 12.34 -3.85
CA GLY A 277 16.16 13.73 -3.48
C GLY A 277 15.90 14.74 -4.60
N GLU A 278 14.68 14.82 -5.10
CA GLU A 278 14.21 15.97 -5.85
C GLU A 278 13.79 17.07 -4.85
N PRO A 279 14.41 18.26 -4.92
CA PRO A 279 14.03 19.37 -4.07
C PRO A 279 12.57 19.74 -4.36
N SER A 280 11.78 19.91 -3.30
CA SER A 280 10.40 20.39 -3.41
C SER A 280 10.32 21.68 -4.24
N LEU A 281 9.22 21.91 -4.98
CA LEU A 281 9.01 23.17 -5.70
C LEU A 281 9.16 24.41 -4.79
N ARG A 282 8.76 24.28 -3.52
CA ARG A 282 8.98 25.30 -2.49
C ARG A 282 10.47 25.54 -2.26
N SER A 283 11.28 24.50 -2.06
CA SER A 283 12.73 24.65 -1.88
C SER A 283 13.47 25.12 -3.14
N ILE A 284 12.96 24.82 -4.35
CA ILE A 284 13.54 25.31 -5.61
C ILE A 284 13.28 26.82 -5.76
N LEU A 285 12.09 27.28 -5.37
CA LEU A 285 11.66 28.68 -5.53
C LEU A 285 11.94 29.54 -4.29
N SER A 286 12.71 29.03 -3.32
CA SER A 286 13.13 29.74 -2.12
C SER A 286 14.63 29.98 -2.13
N ASP A 287 15.05 31.11 -1.55
CA ASP A 287 16.45 31.38 -1.26
C ASP A 287 17.00 30.34 -0.27
N PRO A 288 18.08 29.62 -0.61
CA PRO A 288 18.63 28.57 0.25
C PRO A 288 19.19 29.08 1.58
N LEU A 289 19.46 30.38 1.73
CA LEU A 289 19.93 30.96 2.99
C LEU A 289 18.79 31.45 3.89
N SER A 290 17.81 32.17 3.36
CA SER A 290 16.70 32.72 4.15
C SER A 290 15.46 31.83 4.19
N GLY A 291 15.32 30.89 3.26
CA GLY A 291 14.10 30.10 3.03
C GLY A 291 12.94 30.90 2.44
N VAL A 292 13.11 32.21 2.20
CA VAL A 292 12.08 33.09 1.65
C VAL A 292 11.92 32.84 0.15
N PHE A 293 10.68 32.88 -0.34
CA PHE A 293 10.40 32.77 -1.77
C PHE A 293 11.13 33.85 -2.59
N LEU A 294 11.60 33.50 -3.78
CA LEU A 294 12.37 34.34 -4.68
C LEU A 294 11.52 35.41 -5.40
N GLU A 295 10.63 36.10 -4.66
CA GLU A 295 9.79 37.21 -5.13
C GLU A 295 10.61 38.46 -5.51
N ASP A 296 11.87 38.53 -5.07
CA ASP A 296 12.84 39.58 -5.36
C ASP A 296 13.93 39.14 -6.34
N ALA A 297 13.80 37.98 -6.99
CA ALA A 297 14.83 37.42 -7.86
C ALA A 297 15.38 38.41 -8.91
N VAL A 298 16.70 38.54 -9.00
CA VAL A 298 17.40 39.31 -10.03
C VAL A 298 18.41 38.43 -10.75
N VAL A 299 18.63 38.71 -12.03
CA VAL A 299 19.63 38.08 -12.88
C VAL A 299 20.93 38.87 -12.77
N VAL A 300 22.03 38.18 -12.46
CA VAL A 300 23.39 38.76 -12.44
C VAL A 300 24.06 38.60 -13.81
N SER A 301 25.20 39.27 -14.04
CA SER A 301 25.88 39.31 -15.36
C SER A 301 26.20 37.93 -15.96
N CYS A 302 26.41 36.90 -15.14
CA CYS A 302 26.63 35.54 -15.60
C CYS A 302 25.36 34.76 -15.98
N GLY A 303 24.17 35.38 -15.91
CA GLY A 303 22.88 34.78 -16.28
C GLY A 303 22.17 34.01 -15.16
N HIS A 304 22.80 33.81 -14.00
CA HIS A 304 22.17 33.17 -12.85
C HIS A 304 21.24 34.14 -12.10
N SER A 305 20.21 33.59 -11.45
CA SER A 305 19.26 34.38 -10.67
C SER A 305 19.41 34.13 -9.17
N PHE A 306 19.36 35.21 -8.40
CA PHE A 306 19.43 35.17 -6.94
C PHE A 306 18.36 36.08 -6.34
N GLY A 307 17.84 35.70 -5.17
CA GLY A 307 16.95 36.51 -4.34
C GLY A 307 17.31 36.37 -2.87
N GLY A 308 16.66 37.14 -2.00
CA GLY A 308 16.84 37.07 -0.56
C GLY A 308 18.29 37.30 -0.09
N LEU A 309 18.73 36.52 0.89
CA LEU A 309 20.06 36.64 1.50
C LEU A 309 21.18 36.16 0.57
N MET A 310 20.91 35.18 -0.30
CA MET A 310 21.90 34.76 -1.30
C MET A 310 22.23 35.88 -2.28
N LEU A 311 21.23 36.67 -2.71
CA LEU A 311 21.49 37.84 -3.55
C LEU A 311 22.41 38.85 -2.86
N ARG A 312 22.14 39.17 -1.59
CA ARG A 312 22.98 40.09 -0.81
C ARG A 312 24.42 39.60 -0.72
N LYS A 313 24.61 38.31 -0.44
CA LYS A 313 25.94 37.67 -0.38
C LYS A 313 26.67 37.73 -1.72
N VAL A 314 25.97 37.46 -2.81
CA VAL A 314 26.52 37.48 -4.17
C VAL A 314 26.98 38.89 -4.59
N ILE A 315 26.22 39.93 -4.21
CA ILE A 315 26.60 41.34 -4.41
C ILE A 315 27.82 41.71 -3.56
N GLU A 316 27.80 41.37 -2.27
CA GLU A 316 28.89 41.68 -1.33
C GLU A 316 30.22 41.02 -1.72
N MET A 317 30.16 39.77 -2.20
CA MET A 317 31.34 39.04 -2.68
C MET A 317 31.75 39.42 -4.10
N SER A 318 30.93 40.20 -4.82
CA SER A 318 31.10 40.50 -6.26
C SER A 318 31.33 39.24 -7.13
N ARG A 319 30.78 38.09 -6.71
CA ARG A 319 31.04 36.76 -7.32
C ARG A 319 29.80 35.89 -7.28
N CYS A 320 29.53 35.20 -8.39
CA CYS A 320 28.41 34.28 -8.51
C CYS A 320 28.62 33.03 -7.65
N SER A 321 27.67 32.70 -6.77
CA SER A 321 27.77 31.50 -5.92
C SER A 321 27.56 30.17 -6.65
N LEU A 322 27.13 30.18 -7.93
CA LEU A 322 26.89 28.98 -8.74
C LEU A 322 28.03 28.66 -9.70
N CYS A 323 28.51 29.66 -10.46
CA CYS A 323 29.59 29.48 -11.43
C CYS A 323 30.92 30.14 -11.03
N ASN A 324 30.96 30.84 -9.90
CA ASN A 324 32.16 31.51 -9.37
C ASN A 324 32.81 32.57 -10.30
N ILE A 325 32.04 33.08 -11.27
CA ILE A 325 32.44 34.20 -12.16
C ILE A 325 32.18 35.54 -11.44
N ASP A 326 33.08 36.51 -11.62
CA ASP A 326 32.93 37.86 -11.09
C ASP A 326 31.70 38.55 -11.70
N ILE A 327 30.96 39.28 -10.86
CA ILE A 327 29.73 39.96 -11.28
C ILE A 327 30.01 41.45 -11.44
N GLU A 328 29.58 42.00 -12.57
CA GLU A 328 29.70 43.43 -12.83
C GLU A 328 28.72 44.21 -11.95
N SER A 329 29.17 45.32 -11.35
CA SER A 329 28.38 46.18 -10.45
C SER A 329 27.34 47.05 -11.17
N GLY A 330 26.78 46.57 -12.27
CA GLY A 330 25.77 47.24 -13.08
C GLY A 330 24.35 47.19 -12.48
N PRO A 331 23.37 47.84 -13.12
CA PRO A 331 21.97 47.77 -12.71
C PRO A 331 21.46 46.32 -12.79
N LEU A 332 21.00 45.79 -11.66
CA LEU A 332 20.49 44.42 -11.57
C LEU A 332 19.17 44.27 -12.33
N ILE A 333 19.07 43.23 -13.17
CA ILE A 333 17.89 42.98 -14.01
C ILE A 333 16.91 42.09 -13.23
N PRO A 334 15.65 42.47 -13.03
CA PRO A 334 14.69 41.62 -12.34
C PRO A 334 14.31 40.40 -13.18
N ASN A 335 14.27 39.21 -12.57
CA ASN A 335 13.75 38.00 -13.21
C ASN A 335 12.24 37.90 -13.00
N ILE A 336 11.47 38.57 -13.86
CA ILE A 336 10.01 38.67 -13.75
C ILE A 336 9.34 37.27 -13.74
N ALA A 337 9.85 36.33 -14.54
CA ALA A 337 9.29 34.97 -14.60
C ALA A 337 9.47 34.21 -13.29
N LEU A 338 10.68 34.23 -12.71
CA LEU A 338 10.97 33.55 -11.46
C LEU A 338 10.21 34.18 -10.28
N ARG A 339 10.11 35.51 -10.25
CA ARG A 339 9.31 36.23 -9.25
C ARG A 339 7.83 35.86 -9.33
N ALA A 340 7.26 35.80 -10.53
CA ALA A 340 5.87 35.40 -10.74
C ALA A 340 5.61 33.95 -10.31
N ALA A 341 6.53 33.03 -10.62
CA ALA A 341 6.45 31.64 -10.19
C ALA A 341 6.51 31.50 -8.65
N ALA A 342 7.46 32.19 -8.01
CA ALA A 342 7.60 32.21 -6.55
C ALA A 342 6.36 32.79 -5.86
N ALA A 343 5.82 33.90 -6.38
CA ALA A 343 4.60 34.53 -5.86
C ALA A 343 3.37 33.63 -6.01
N ALA A 344 3.23 32.92 -7.13
CA ALA A 344 2.10 32.00 -7.35
C ALA A 344 2.11 30.82 -6.36
N VAL A 345 3.29 30.23 -6.12
CA VAL A 345 3.44 29.12 -5.15
C VAL A 345 3.22 29.61 -3.72
N LYS A 346 3.74 30.78 -3.36
CA LYS A 346 3.47 31.41 -2.06
C LYS A 346 1.98 31.66 -1.84
N HIS A 347 1.29 32.21 -2.85
CA HIS A 347 -0.16 32.45 -2.76
C HIS A 347 -0.95 31.16 -2.59
N GLU A 348 -0.56 30.07 -3.25
CA GLU A 348 -1.19 28.77 -3.08
C GLU A 348 -0.95 28.21 -1.67
N ASP A 349 0.28 28.32 -1.16
CA ASP A 349 0.63 27.92 0.22
C ASP A 349 -0.14 28.73 1.27
N ASP A 350 -0.24 30.06 1.09
CA ASP A 350 -1.01 30.93 1.97
C ASP A 350 -2.50 30.59 1.91
N ARG A 351 -3.06 30.38 0.71
CA ARG A 351 -4.47 29.94 0.55
C ARG A 351 -4.74 28.63 1.26
N ARG A 352 -3.80 27.66 1.22
CA ARG A 352 -3.91 26.39 1.96
C ARG A 352 -3.87 26.62 3.46
N LEU A 353 -2.98 27.47 3.96
CA LEU A 353 -2.89 27.82 5.38
C LEU A 353 -4.18 28.50 5.88
N PHE A 354 -4.69 29.48 5.13
CA PHE A 354 -5.94 30.18 5.45
C PHE A 354 -7.18 29.28 5.30
N HIS A 355 -7.23 28.42 4.29
CA HIS A 355 -8.33 27.46 4.12
C HIS A 355 -8.38 26.46 5.29
N ASN A 356 -7.22 25.95 5.71
CA ASN A 356 -7.10 25.07 6.87
C ASN A 356 -7.46 25.79 8.18
N ALA A 357 -7.05 27.04 8.35
CA ALA A 357 -7.43 27.85 9.50
C ALA A 357 -8.94 28.16 9.53
N ALA A 358 -9.54 28.49 8.38
CA ALA A 358 -10.97 28.73 8.24
C ALA A 358 -11.80 27.46 8.48
N LEU A 359 -11.33 26.29 8.03
CA LEU A 359 -11.96 25.00 8.34
C LEU A 359 -11.87 24.66 9.83
N ARG A 360 -10.74 24.93 10.48
CA ARG A 360 -10.60 24.78 11.95
C ARG A 360 -11.51 25.74 12.71
N LYS A 361 -11.63 26.99 12.27
CA LYS A 361 -12.55 27.99 12.83
C LYS A 361 -14.02 27.57 12.66
N ARG A 362 -14.42 27.09 11.47
CA ARG A 362 -15.79 26.58 11.22
C ARG A 362 -16.12 25.37 12.08
N ARG A 363 -15.18 24.44 12.31
CA ARG A 363 -15.39 23.31 13.22
C ARG A 363 -15.57 23.75 14.68
N LYS A 364 -14.88 24.82 15.09
CA LYS A 364 -15.03 25.42 16.43
C LYS A 364 -16.39 26.13 16.58
N GLU A 365 -16.81 26.91 15.58
CA GLU A 365 -18.10 27.61 15.58
C GLU A 365 -19.30 26.67 15.45
N VAL A 366 -19.20 25.61 14.64
CA VAL A 366 -20.23 24.54 14.57
C VAL A 366 -20.32 23.78 15.90
N GLY A 367 -19.20 23.59 16.59
CA GLY A 367 -19.19 23.08 17.96
C GLY A 367 -19.99 23.97 18.91
N GLU A 368 -19.70 25.27 18.94
CA GLU A 368 -20.40 26.23 19.83
C GLU A 368 -21.87 26.43 19.46
N HIS A 369 -22.23 26.40 18.18
CA HIS A 369 -23.64 26.48 17.75
C HIS A 369 -24.43 25.22 18.13
N THR A 370 -23.81 24.04 18.08
CA THR A 370 -24.42 22.78 18.54
C THR A 370 -24.60 22.76 20.07
N PHE A 371 -23.70 23.40 20.82
CA PHE A 371 -23.82 23.57 22.28
C PHE A 371 -24.92 24.57 22.67
N THR A 372 -25.10 25.66 21.92
CA THR A 372 -26.17 26.65 22.18
C THR A 372 -27.56 26.12 21.80
N LEU A 373 -27.68 25.39 20.69
CA LEU A 373 -28.95 24.78 20.26
C LEU A 373 -29.41 23.63 21.18
N LYS A 374 -28.47 22.89 21.79
CA LYS A 374 -28.76 21.90 22.84
C LYS A 374 -29.18 22.51 24.18
N ARG A 375 -28.77 23.75 24.48
CA ARG A 375 -29.14 24.43 25.73
C ARG A 375 -30.55 25.02 25.68
N LEU A 376 -30.97 25.51 24.51
CA LEU A 376 -32.33 26.05 24.30
C LEU A 376 -33.40 24.95 24.26
N ASN A 377 -33.07 23.75 23.76
CA ASN A 377 -34.00 22.62 23.67
C ASN A 377 -34.25 21.88 24.99
N ARG A 378 -33.69 22.35 26.12
CA ARG A 378 -33.81 21.68 27.44
C ARG A 378 -34.68 22.46 28.43
N GLU A 379 -35.45 23.43 27.97
CA GLU A 379 -36.35 24.23 28.82
C GLU A 379 -37.81 23.74 28.83
N ASN A 380 -38.26 22.99 27.82
CA ASN A 380 -39.66 22.54 27.76
C ASN A 380 -39.78 21.01 27.80
N GLY A 381 -40.10 20.46 28.98
CA GLY A 381 -40.60 19.09 29.12
C GLY A 381 -40.12 18.39 30.40
N ASP A 382 -40.93 18.52 31.46
CA ASP A 382 -40.73 17.99 32.81
C ASP A 382 -40.92 16.46 32.95
N VAL A 383 -40.03 15.87 33.77
CA VAL A 383 -40.20 14.80 34.79
C VAL A 383 -40.67 13.38 34.41
N ALA A 384 -39.74 12.41 34.49
CA ALA A 384 -39.79 11.25 35.42
C ALA A 384 -38.56 10.29 35.30
N GLY A 385 -37.89 10.00 36.44
CA GLY A 385 -37.26 8.71 36.78
C GLY A 385 -35.80 8.44 36.35
N GLU A 386 -34.86 8.52 37.31
CA GLU A 386 -33.40 8.35 37.18
C GLU A 386 -32.89 6.94 36.78
N GLY A 387 -31.79 6.91 36.01
CA GLY A 387 -31.04 5.72 35.63
C GLY A 387 -30.00 6.04 34.54
N ASP A 388 -28.94 6.75 34.94
CA ASP A 388 -27.91 7.40 34.12
C ASP A 388 -27.38 6.54 32.94
N SER A 389 -27.85 6.87 31.73
CA SER A 389 -27.33 6.36 30.45
C SER A 389 -26.78 7.53 29.65
N GLN A 390 -25.59 8.00 30.06
CA GLN A 390 -24.90 9.11 29.45
C GLN A 390 -24.25 8.70 28.11
N LEU A 391 -24.82 9.23 27.02
CA LEU A 391 -24.27 9.43 25.68
C LEU A 391 -22.87 8.83 25.41
N HIS A 392 -22.82 7.71 24.70
CA HIS A 392 -21.60 7.22 24.07
C HIS A 392 -21.15 8.16 22.95
N HIS A 393 -20.25 9.08 23.28
CA HIS A 393 -19.35 9.69 22.33
C HIS A 393 -18.53 8.59 21.64
N ARG A 394 -18.64 8.46 20.32
CA ARG A 394 -17.87 7.52 19.48
C ARG A 394 -16.40 7.98 19.36
N GLY A 395 -15.70 8.01 20.49
CA GLY A 395 -14.24 7.97 20.59
C GLY A 395 -13.82 6.60 21.15
N VAL A 396 -12.56 6.21 20.99
CA VAL A 396 -12.02 5.01 21.65
C VAL A 396 -12.13 5.24 23.17
N GLN A 397 -13.13 4.61 23.79
CA GLN A 397 -13.35 4.72 25.23
C GLN A 397 -12.27 3.89 25.94
N TYR A 398 -11.61 4.50 26.90
CA TYR A 398 -10.62 3.88 27.75
C TYR A 398 -11.23 3.64 29.13
N PRO A 399 -11.86 2.48 29.36
CA PRO A 399 -12.65 2.23 30.56
C PRO A 399 -11.83 1.99 31.84
N PHE A 400 -10.50 1.94 31.73
CA PHE A 400 -9.60 1.73 32.86
C PHE A 400 -8.48 2.78 32.92
N SER A 401 -8.07 3.13 34.13
CA SER A 401 -7.00 4.07 34.46
C SER A 401 -5.67 3.35 34.71
N VAL A 402 -4.56 4.07 34.54
CA VAL A 402 -3.23 3.58 34.96
C VAL A 402 -3.22 3.39 36.48
N ASN A 403 -2.58 2.32 36.95
CA ASN A 403 -2.57 1.79 38.31
C ASN A 403 -3.89 1.19 38.82
N GLU A 404 -4.87 0.97 37.94
CA GLU A 404 -6.11 0.27 38.30
C GLU A 404 -5.90 -1.26 38.32
N LYS A 405 -6.45 -1.92 39.34
CA LYS A 405 -6.48 -3.40 39.44
C LYS A 405 -7.62 -3.95 38.60
N VAL A 406 -7.28 -4.86 37.70
CA VAL A 406 -8.22 -5.48 36.76
C VAL A 406 -8.03 -7.01 36.74
N MET A 407 -9.11 -7.72 36.44
CA MET A 407 -9.10 -9.17 36.23
C MET A 407 -9.06 -9.48 34.74
N ILE A 408 -8.17 -10.36 34.33
CA ILE A 408 -8.05 -10.79 32.94
C ILE A 408 -9.10 -11.87 32.67
N LYS A 409 -10.15 -11.56 31.91
CA LYS A 409 -11.18 -12.52 31.50
C LYS A 409 -10.81 -13.32 30.24
N GLY A 410 -9.89 -12.79 29.45
CA GLY A 410 -9.46 -13.39 28.20
C GLY A 410 -10.46 -13.27 27.05
N ASN A 411 -9.96 -13.62 25.86
CA ASN A 411 -10.69 -13.77 24.60
C ASN A 411 -10.01 -14.89 23.78
N ARG A 412 -10.46 -15.19 22.56
CA ARG A 412 -9.85 -16.24 21.69
C ARG A 412 -8.36 -16.02 21.37
N ARG A 413 -7.79 -14.85 21.68
CA ARG A 413 -6.39 -14.48 21.43
C ARG A 413 -5.61 -14.24 22.73
N THR A 414 -6.22 -14.43 23.90
CA THR A 414 -5.54 -14.25 25.19
C THR A 414 -4.98 -15.60 25.63
N PRO A 415 -3.67 -15.70 25.91
CA PRO A 415 -3.09 -16.94 26.43
C PRO A 415 -3.78 -17.37 27.72
N GLU A 416 -4.17 -18.64 27.81
CA GLU A 416 -4.92 -19.20 28.95
C GLU A 416 -4.20 -18.98 30.29
N LYS A 417 -2.86 -18.98 30.28
CA LYS A 417 -2.02 -18.71 31.46
C LYS A 417 -2.29 -17.37 32.15
N PHE A 418 -2.91 -16.40 31.46
CA PHE A 418 -3.26 -15.10 32.01
C PHE A 418 -4.74 -14.97 32.40
N VAL A 419 -5.60 -15.86 31.92
CA VAL A 419 -7.04 -15.81 32.19
C VAL A 419 -7.30 -16.15 33.66
N GLY A 420 -8.17 -15.37 34.30
CA GLY A 420 -8.49 -15.48 35.73
C GLY A 420 -7.47 -14.82 36.66
N ARG A 421 -6.34 -14.31 36.15
CA ARG A 421 -5.35 -13.62 36.98
C ARG A 421 -5.68 -12.15 37.18
N GLU A 422 -5.35 -11.64 38.36
CA GLU A 422 -5.38 -10.22 38.65
C GLU A 422 -4.13 -9.54 38.07
N ALA A 423 -4.30 -8.34 37.56
CA ALA A 423 -3.21 -7.54 37.02
C ALA A 423 -3.43 -6.07 37.30
N VAL A 424 -2.34 -5.30 37.31
CA VAL A 424 -2.40 -3.82 37.42
C VAL A 424 -2.05 -3.22 36.08
N ILE A 425 -2.82 -2.23 35.66
CA ILE A 425 -2.54 -1.49 34.44
C ILE A 425 -1.33 -0.58 34.68
N THR A 426 -0.25 -0.79 33.93
CA THR A 426 0.96 0.04 34.04
C THR A 426 1.00 1.15 33.01
N SER A 427 0.37 0.96 31.84
CA SER A 427 0.24 2.01 30.84
C SER A 427 -0.93 1.79 29.90
N GLN A 428 -1.49 2.90 29.42
CA GLN A 428 -2.52 2.92 28.38
C GLN A 428 -1.85 3.02 27.01
N CYS A 429 -2.23 2.13 26.09
CA CYS A 429 -1.75 2.09 24.70
C CYS A 429 -2.88 2.54 23.74
N LEU A 430 -2.56 2.80 22.48
CA LEU A 430 -3.54 3.23 21.47
C LEU A 430 -4.64 2.17 21.25
N ASN A 431 -5.80 2.60 20.75
CA ASN A 431 -6.91 1.73 20.33
C ASN A 431 -7.49 0.83 21.43
N GLY A 432 -7.47 1.28 22.69
CA GLY A 432 -8.05 0.56 23.82
C GLY A 432 -7.22 -0.63 24.30
N TRP A 433 -5.92 -0.63 24.01
CA TRP A 433 -4.96 -1.60 24.55
C TRP A 433 -4.34 -1.11 25.85
N TYR A 434 -4.01 -2.03 26.75
CA TYR A 434 -3.37 -1.75 28.03
C TYR A 434 -2.16 -2.66 28.21
N LEU A 435 -1.08 -2.12 28.77
CA LEU A 435 0.00 -2.92 29.33
C LEU A 435 -0.35 -3.24 30.77
N LEU A 436 -0.35 -4.52 31.11
CA LEU A 436 -0.70 -5.04 32.41
C LEU A 436 0.50 -5.75 33.03
N LYS A 437 0.65 -5.61 34.34
CA LYS A 437 1.56 -6.40 35.15
C LYS A 437 0.75 -7.36 36.00
N VAL A 438 0.91 -8.65 35.75
CA VAL A 438 0.16 -9.72 36.43
C VAL A 438 0.61 -9.83 37.88
N LEU A 439 -0.35 -9.73 38.82
CA LEU A 439 -0.11 -9.89 40.24
C LEU A 439 0.21 -11.37 40.53
N GLY A 440 1.23 -11.61 41.37
CA GLY A 440 1.72 -12.95 41.71
C GLY A 440 2.90 -13.42 40.84
N THR A 441 2.90 -13.16 39.54
CA THR A 441 4.02 -13.59 38.65
C THR A 441 4.93 -12.46 38.18
N GLY A 442 4.45 -11.21 38.23
CA GLY A 442 5.23 -10.04 37.79
C GLY A 442 5.40 -9.93 36.27
N GLU A 443 4.88 -10.88 35.49
CA GLU A 443 4.92 -10.87 34.03
C GLU A 443 4.12 -9.69 33.46
N SER A 444 4.66 -9.07 32.40
CA SER A 444 4.01 -7.96 31.70
C SER A 444 3.35 -8.45 30.42
N VAL A 445 2.06 -8.14 30.22
CA VAL A 445 1.27 -8.58 29.07
C VAL A 445 0.46 -7.42 28.50
N ARG A 446 0.35 -7.34 27.17
CA ARG A 446 -0.50 -6.36 26.48
C ARG A 446 -1.85 -6.99 26.12
N LEU A 447 -2.94 -6.45 26.64
CA LEU A 447 -4.30 -6.93 26.34
C LEU A 447 -5.25 -5.77 26.03
N GLN A 448 -6.23 -6.05 25.17
CA GLN A 448 -7.28 -5.11 24.84
C GLN A 448 -8.31 -5.02 25.97
N TYR A 449 -8.91 -3.84 26.19
CA TYR A 449 -9.89 -3.56 27.24
C TYR A 449 -11.03 -4.59 27.34
N ARG A 450 -11.44 -5.18 26.22
CA ARG A 450 -12.51 -6.20 26.16
C ARG A 450 -12.15 -7.51 26.87
N SER A 451 -10.87 -7.76 27.09
CA SER A 451 -10.36 -8.94 27.78
C SER A 451 -10.18 -8.70 29.28
N LEU A 452 -10.52 -7.50 29.76
CA LEU A 452 -10.31 -7.04 31.12
C LEU A 452 -11.65 -6.75 31.80
N ARG A 453 -11.71 -6.94 33.12
CA ARG A 453 -12.86 -6.60 33.96
C ARG A 453 -12.38 -5.82 35.18
N LYS A 454 -13.13 -4.79 35.57
CA LYS A 454 -12.87 -4.01 36.78
C LYS A 454 -13.12 -4.89 38.00
N ILE A 455 -12.18 -4.90 38.95
CA ILE A 455 -12.39 -5.57 40.24
C ILE A 455 -13.09 -4.55 41.13
N SER A 456 -14.39 -4.73 41.37
CA SER A 456 -15.15 -3.95 42.35
C SER A 456 -14.78 -4.43 43.75
N SER A 457 -14.28 -3.52 44.60
CA SER A 457 -14.03 -3.79 46.01
C SER A 457 -15.38 -3.86 46.76
N SER A 458 -15.97 -5.06 46.80
CA SER A 458 -17.14 -5.37 47.62
C SER A 458 -17.08 -6.84 48.03
N GLN A 459 -16.20 -7.14 48.99
CA GLN A 459 -16.32 -8.26 49.94
C GLN A 459 -15.13 -8.20 50.90
N ALA A 460 -15.27 -7.32 51.89
CA ALA A 460 -14.70 -7.57 53.19
C ALA A 460 -15.78 -8.27 54.02
N THR A 461 -15.39 -9.37 54.66
CA THR A 461 -16.04 -10.00 55.83
C THR A 461 -17.48 -10.50 55.70
N GLU A 462 -17.63 -11.83 55.62
CA GLU A 462 -18.50 -12.55 56.54
C GLU A 462 -17.98 -14.00 56.73
N ASP A 463 -17.22 -14.18 57.82
CA ASP A 463 -17.05 -15.45 58.50
C ASP A 463 -18.38 -15.84 59.16
N ARG A 464 -18.95 -16.99 58.77
CA ARG A 464 -19.45 -18.01 59.73
C ARG A 464 -20.12 -19.18 59.00
N CYS A 465 -19.44 -20.32 59.07
CA CYS A 465 -19.94 -21.52 59.73
C CYS A 465 -21.44 -21.85 59.51
N GLN A 466 -21.72 -22.73 58.54
CA GLN A 466 -22.65 -23.83 58.75
C GLN A 466 -21.99 -25.14 58.31
N GLN A 467 -21.76 -25.97 59.33
CA GLN A 467 -21.40 -27.37 59.29
C GLN A 467 -22.51 -28.19 58.62
N GLN A 468 -22.14 -29.26 57.90
CA GLN A 468 -22.41 -30.66 58.27
C GLN A 468 -21.86 -31.58 57.17
N THR A 469 -20.81 -32.34 57.45
CA THR A 469 -20.84 -33.77 57.84
C THR A 469 -21.10 -34.70 56.66
N ILE A 470 -20.10 -35.55 56.33
CA ILE A 470 -20.27 -37.00 56.17
C ILE A 470 -18.91 -37.63 56.47
N VAL A 471 -18.89 -38.38 57.58
CA VAL A 471 -17.85 -39.28 58.03
C VAL A 471 -17.90 -40.55 57.17
N GLN A 472 -16.72 -41.03 56.76
CA GLN A 472 -16.52 -42.36 56.18
C GLN A 472 -16.62 -43.42 57.29
N ASN A 473 -17.42 -44.46 57.06
CA ASN A 473 -17.37 -45.71 57.83
C ASN A 473 -16.13 -46.52 57.41
N GLY A 474 -15.39 -47.02 58.40
CA GLY A 474 -14.31 -47.98 58.21
C GLY A 474 -13.75 -48.46 59.55
N SER A 475 -14.43 -49.48 60.11
CA SER A 475 -14.01 -50.39 61.19
C SER A 475 -14.05 -49.90 62.63
#